data_AF-A0A2E4DF99-F1
#
_entry.id   AF-A0A2E4DF99-F1
#
_cell.length_a   1.000
_cell.length_b   1.000
_cell.length_c   1.000
_cell.angle_alpha   90.00
_cell.angle_beta   90.00
_cell.angle_gamma   90.00
#
_symmetry.space_group_name_H-M   'P 1'
#
loop_
_entity.id
_entity.type
_entity.pdbx_description
1 polymer ?
#
loop_
_entity_poly.entity_id
_entity_poly.type
_entity_poly.pdbx_seq_one_letter_code
_entity_poly.pdbx_strand_id
1 'polypeptide(L)'
;MTKKLELNLEQLRSELAALNTSLLDTLKKRRHILKKIAQLKAETGSSSWDPQREFILFQDLLMNHEQEEVLLFATLLEKQAFGVMHDYPCWSEGEHLGMKTGSKWEKINPILLMQLNKPEYNRLSLKDNIKQKISKISL
;
A
#
# COMPACT_ATOMS: atom_id res chain seq x y z
N MET A 1 -40.13 -0.85 -21.83
CA MET A 1 -39.43 -0.83 -20.52
C MET A 1 -37.93 -1.07 -20.67
N THR A 2 -37.52 -1.97 -21.58
CA THR A 2 -36.14 -2.32 -21.97
C THR A 2 -35.27 -1.13 -22.38
N LYS A 3 -35.74 -0.26 -23.27
CA LYS A 3 -34.95 0.89 -23.76
C LYS A 3 -34.51 1.88 -22.66
N LYS A 4 -35.31 2.03 -21.59
CA LYS A 4 -34.97 2.90 -20.44
C LYS A 4 -33.91 2.24 -19.55
N LEU A 5 -33.94 0.92 -19.41
CA LEU A 5 -32.94 0.16 -18.66
C LEU A 5 -31.60 0.14 -19.41
N GLU A 6 -31.61 -0.01 -20.73
CA GLU A 6 -30.43 0.07 -21.59
C GLU A 6 -29.76 1.46 -21.53
N LEU A 7 -30.56 2.54 -21.60
CA LEU A 7 -30.05 3.90 -21.45
C LEU A 7 -29.41 4.14 -20.07
N ASN A 8 -30.00 3.60 -19.00
CA ASN A 8 -29.45 3.71 -17.65
C ASN A 8 -28.12 2.94 -17.51
N LEU A 9 -28.03 1.75 -18.12
CA LEU A 9 -26.80 0.96 -18.13
C LEU A 9 -25.64 1.68 -18.84
N GLU A 10 -25.88 2.24 -20.03
CA GLU A 10 -24.85 2.97 -20.78
C GLU A 10 -24.41 4.25 -20.06
N GLN A 11 -25.33 4.92 -19.37
CA GLN A 11 -24.99 6.05 -18.52
C GLN A 11 -24.05 5.62 -17.38
N LEU A 12 -24.40 4.58 -16.63
CA LEU A 12 -23.56 4.07 -15.53
C LEU A 12 -22.18 3.61 -16.01
N ARG A 13 -22.10 2.99 -17.19
CA ARG A 13 -20.82 2.60 -17.81
C ARG A 13 -19.96 3.81 -18.14
N SER A 14 -20.58 4.87 -18.66
CA SER A 14 -19.89 6.12 -18.99
C SER A 14 -19.39 6.81 -17.71
N GLU A 15 -20.20 6.83 -16.65
CA GLU A 15 -19.81 7.35 -15.33
C GLU A 15 -18.63 6.55 -14.75
N LEU A 16 -18.67 5.22 -14.82
CA LEU A 16 -17.57 4.36 -14.36
C LEU A 16 -16.28 4.60 -15.17
N ALA A 17 -16.37 4.78 -16.49
CA ALA A 17 -15.22 5.08 -17.33
C ALA A 17 -14.57 6.44 -16.96
N ALA A 18 -15.40 7.44 -16.66
CA ALA A 18 -14.94 8.74 -16.20
C ALA A 18 -14.26 8.65 -14.81
N LEU A 19 -14.81 7.84 -13.90
CA LEU A 19 -14.20 7.57 -12.59
C LEU A 19 -12.85 6.86 -12.72
N ASN A 20 -12.73 5.86 -13.60
CA ASN A 20 -11.47 5.17 -13.86
C ASN A 20 -10.39 6.12 -14.39
N THR A 21 -10.75 7.03 -15.28
CA THR A 21 -9.83 8.06 -15.79
C THR A 21 -9.37 8.98 -14.65
N SER A 22 -10.31 9.44 -13.82
CA SER A 22 -10.03 10.31 -12.67
C SER A 22 -9.14 9.63 -11.62
N LEU A 23 -9.33 8.32 -11.42
CA LEU A 23 -8.47 7.50 -10.56
C LEU A 23 -7.03 7.49 -11.11
N LEU A 24 -6.83 7.20 -12.39
CA LEU A 24 -5.49 7.19 -13.01
C LEU A 24 -4.79 8.55 -12.89
N ASP A 25 -5.51 9.65 -13.07
CA ASP A 25 -4.93 10.99 -12.90
C ASP A 25 -4.57 11.28 -11.45
N THR A 26 -5.37 10.82 -10.49
CA THR A 26 -5.05 10.90 -9.06
C THR A 26 -3.79 10.09 -8.73
N LEU A 27 -3.64 8.90 -9.31
CA LEU A 27 -2.44 8.06 -9.16
C LEU A 27 -1.19 8.72 -9.75
N LYS A 28 -1.32 9.45 -10.87
CA LYS A 28 -0.21 10.26 -11.45
C LYS A 28 0.19 11.40 -10.51
N LYS A 29 -0.79 12.14 -9.96
CA LYS A 29 -0.55 13.21 -8.99
C LYS A 29 0.17 12.68 -7.76
N ARG A 30 -0.27 11.54 -7.22
CA ARG A 30 0.39 10.83 -6.10
C ARG A 30 1.86 10.54 -6.41
N ARG A 31 2.16 9.98 -7.59
CA ARG A 31 3.54 9.69 -8.02
C ARG A 31 4.40 10.95 -8.10
N HIS A 32 3.84 12.07 -8.56
CA HIS A 32 4.57 13.34 -8.61
C HIS A 32 4.91 13.87 -7.20
N ILE A 33 3.97 13.78 -6.26
CA ILE A 33 4.23 14.11 -4.84
C ILE A 33 5.33 13.21 -4.27
N LEU A 34 5.28 11.92 -4.57
CA LEU A 34 6.28 10.96 -4.10
C LEU A 34 7.69 11.28 -4.60
N LYS A 35 7.84 11.74 -5.85
CA LYS A 35 9.13 12.23 -6.38
C LYS A 35 9.67 13.41 -5.59
N LYS A 36 8.81 14.36 -5.23
CA LYS A 36 9.20 15.50 -4.38
C LYS A 36 9.64 15.04 -2.99
N ILE A 37 8.90 14.10 -2.39
CA ILE A 37 9.27 13.51 -1.10
C ILE A 37 10.64 12.82 -1.20
N ALA A 38 10.86 12.02 -2.24
CA ALA A 38 12.12 11.32 -2.45
C ALA A 38 13.31 12.29 -2.60
N GLN A 39 13.13 13.38 -3.34
CA GLN A 39 14.13 14.44 -3.44
C GLN A 39 14.47 15.03 -2.06
N LEU A 40 13.45 15.43 -1.29
CA LEU A 40 13.65 15.98 0.05
C LEU A 40 14.31 14.97 1.01
N LYS A 41 14.00 13.67 0.88
CA LYS A 41 14.65 12.62 1.66
C LYS A 41 16.11 12.46 1.30
N ALA A 42 16.45 12.52 0.02
CA ALA A 42 17.84 12.50 -0.44
C ALA A 42 18.63 13.71 0.09
N GLU A 43 18.02 14.89 0.07
CA GLU A 43 18.62 16.13 0.59
C GLU A 43 18.81 16.10 2.11
N THR A 44 17.91 15.46 2.85
CA THR A 44 17.95 15.38 4.33
C THR A 44 18.61 14.11 4.87
N GLY A 45 19.01 13.17 4.01
CA GLY A 45 19.54 11.86 4.42
C GLY A 45 18.51 10.97 5.10
N SER A 46 17.21 11.21 4.87
CA SER A 46 16.12 10.44 5.47
C SER A 46 15.93 9.08 4.76
N SER A 47 15.62 8.03 5.54
CA SER A 47 15.30 6.69 5.01
C SER A 47 14.13 6.72 4.02
N SER A 48 14.22 6.00 2.90
CA SER A 48 13.13 5.81 1.93
C SER A 48 11.88 5.20 2.57
N TRP A 49 12.08 4.18 3.41
CA TRP A 49 11.03 3.51 4.15
C TRP A 49 10.89 4.07 5.56
N ASP A 50 9.64 4.33 5.94
CA ASP A 50 9.25 4.86 7.24
C ASP A 50 8.12 3.99 7.82
N PRO A 51 8.47 2.97 8.62
CA PRO A 51 7.51 2.01 9.13
C PRO A 51 6.51 2.62 10.12
N GLN A 52 6.86 3.70 10.80
CA GLN A 52 5.96 4.35 11.75
C GLN A 52 4.82 5.04 11.02
N ARG A 53 5.17 5.83 10.00
CA ARG A 53 4.21 6.52 9.15
C ARG A 53 3.33 5.53 8.38
N GLU A 54 3.88 4.41 7.92
CA GLU A 54 3.08 3.35 7.29
C GLU A 54 2.13 2.66 8.27
N PHE A 55 2.55 2.43 9.52
CA PHE A 55 1.67 1.85 10.54
C PHE A 55 0.45 2.74 10.81
N ILE A 56 0.67 4.03 11.01
CA ILE A 56 -0.41 5.02 11.22
C ILE A 56 -1.32 5.09 9.99
N LEU A 57 -0.74 5.12 8.79
CA LEU A 57 -1.49 5.14 7.53
C LEU A 57 -2.38 3.89 7.38
N PHE A 58 -1.85 2.70 7.64
CA PHE A 58 -2.67 1.48 7.53
C PHE A 58 -3.74 1.39 8.61
N GLN A 59 -3.49 1.89 9.83
CA GLN A 59 -4.54 2.00 10.84
C GLN A 59 -5.68 2.89 10.37
N ASP A 60 -5.37 4.08 9.86
CA ASP A 60 -6.37 5.01 9.33
C ASP A 60 -7.17 4.40 8.17
N LEU A 61 -6.48 3.73 7.24
CA LEU A 61 -7.13 3.11 6.11
C LEU A 61 -8.04 1.95 6.53
N LEU A 62 -7.61 1.09 7.46
CA LEU A 62 -8.43 -0.03 7.94
C LEU A 62 -9.65 0.40 8.77
N MET A 63 -9.66 1.63 9.31
CA MET A 63 -10.83 2.18 9.98
C MET A 63 -11.91 2.69 9.00
N ASN A 64 -11.53 3.04 7.78
CA ASN A 64 -12.39 3.76 6.84
C ASN A 64 -12.66 3.02 5.53
N HIS A 65 -11.95 1.91 5.27
CA HIS A 65 -11.98 1.20 4.00
C HIS A 65 -11.99 -0.32 4.19
N GLU A 66 -12.47 -1.02 3.16
CA GLU A 66 -12.50 -2.48 3.15
C GLU A 66 -11.09 -3.07 3.01
N GLN A 67 -10.87 -4.26 3.56
CA GLN A 67 -9.55 -4.90 3.60
C GLN A 67 -8.93 -5.05 2.21
N GLU A 68 -9.72 -5.43 1.21
CA GLU A 68 -9.31 -5.60 -0.19
C GLU A 68 -8.80 -4.30 -0.79
N GLU A 69 -9.41 -3.16 -0.46
CA GLU A 69 -9.01 -1.83 -0.92
C GLU A 69 -7.67 -1.43 -0.30
N VAL A 70 -7.49 -1.71 1.00
CA VAL A 70 -6.23 -1.45 1.71
C VAL A 70 -5.10 -2.32 1.15
N LEU A 71 -5.37 -3.58 0.79
CA LEU A 71 -4.38 -4.45 0.14
C LEU A 71 -3.97 -3.95 -1.25
N LEU A 72 -4.93 -3.48 -2.05
CA LEU A 72 -4.66 -2.82 -3.32
C LEU A 72 -3.79 -1.58 -3.12
N PHE A 73 -4.11 -0.76 -2.12
CA PHE A 73 -3.36 0.44 -1.80
C PHE A 73 -1.94 0.14 -1.31
N ALA A 74 -1.75 -0.90 -0.49
CA ALA A 74 -0.42 -1.32 -0.05
C ALA A 74 0.48 -1.74 -1.22
N THR A 75 -0.09 -2.47 -2.19
CA THR A 75 0.62 -2.88 -3.41
C THR A 75 1.01 -1.66 -4.25
N LEU A 76 0.08 -0.71 -4.43
CA LEU A 76 0.34 0.55 -5.13
C LEU A 76 1.44 1.36 -4.44
N LEU A 77 1.41 1.45 -3.10
CA LEU A 77 2.38 2.17 -2.30
C LEU A 77 3.78 1.61 -2.56
N GLU A 78 3.95 0.30 -2.46
CA GLU A 78 5.22 -0.39 -2.74
C GLU A 78 5.70 -0.09 -4.16
N LYS A 79 4.89 -0.39 -5.19
CA LYS A 79 5.33 -0.27 -6.59
C LYS A 79 5.69 1.18 -6.96
N GLN A 80 4.96 2.17 -6.43
CA GLN A 80 5.31 3.58 -6.66
C GLN A 80 6.53 4.01 -5.84
N ALA A 81 6.66 3.56 -4.58
CA ALA A 81 7.80 3.90 -3.72
C ALA A 81 9.10 3.33 -4.28
N PHE A 82 9.14 2.04 -4.61
CA PHE A 82 10.31 1.40 -5.21
C PHE A 82 10.70 2.03 -6.55
N GLY A 83 9.72 2.39 -7.38
CA GLY A 83 9.97 3.04 -8.67
C GLY A 83 10.55 4.47 -8.57
N VAL A 84 10.58 5.06 -7.37
CA VAL A 84 11.11 6.41 -7.11
C VAL A 84 12.31 6.37 -6.15
N MET A 85 12.27 5.50 -5.16
CA MET A 85 13.28 5.27 -4.11
C MET A 85 13.68 3.80 -4.20
N HIS A 86 14.75 3.50 -4.93
CA HIS A 86 15.16 2.12 -5.27
C HIS A 86 15.58 1.26 -4.06
N ASP A 87 15.71 1.86 -2.89
CA ASP A 87 16.00 1.23 -1.61
C ASP A 87 14.73 0.95 -0.77
N TYR A 88 13.54 1.31 -1.28
CA TYR A 88 12.28 0.95 -0.64
C TYR A 88 12.08 -0.58 -0.73
N PRO A 89 11.65 -1.27 0.35
CA PRO A 89 11.55 -2.73 0.32
C PRO A 89 10.48 -3.28 -0.64
N CYS A 90 10.81 -4.35 -1.37
CA CYS A 90 9.92 -5.05 -2.29
C CYS A 90 9.15 -6.18 -1.57
N TRP A 91 8.16 -5.83 -0.75
CA TRP A 91 7.41 -6.82 0.02
C TRP A 91 6.72 -7.87 -0.85
N SER A 92 6.17 -7.48 -2.00
CA SER A 92 5.52 -8.39 -2.94
C SER A 92 6.47 -9.45 -3.54
N GLU A 93 7.78 -9.22 -3.48
CA GLU A 93 8.81 -10.18 -3.91
C GLU A 93 9.30 -11.10 -2.78
N GLY A 94 8.89 -10.81 -1.54
CA GLY A 94 9.18 -11.61 -0.36
C GLY A 94 10.49 -11.26 0.34
N GLU A 95 11.00 -10.03 0.22
CA GLU A 95 12.24 -9.58 0.91
C GLU A 95 12.21 -9.74 2.43
N HIS A 96 11.00 -9.80 3.01
CA HIS A 96 10.79 -9.95 4.44
C HIS A 96 10.72 -11.41 4.92
N LEU A 97 10.85 -12.37 3.99
CA LEU A 97 10.74 -13.80 4.26
C LEU A 97 12.12 -14.44 4.40
N GLY A 98 12.29 -15.28 5.41
CA GLY A 98 13.45 -16.19 5.48
C GLY A 98 13.28 -17.43 4.61
N MET A 99 12.03 -17.83 4.36
CA MET A 99 11.66 -18.97 3.51
C MET A 99 10.26 -18.75 2.96
N LYS A 100 10.03 -19.12 1.69
CA LYS A 100 8.71 -19.08 1.04
C LYS A 100 7.94 -20.37 1.35
N THR A 101 6.68 -20.24 1.69
CA THR A 101 5.73 -21.29 2.10
C THR A 101 4.55 -21.41 1.13
N GLY A 102 4.39 -20.45 0.21
CA GLY A 102 3.27 -20.42 -0.74
C GLY A 102 2.00 -19.80 -0.17
N SER A 103 2.05 -19.25 1.05
CA SER A 103 0.93 -18.52 1.66
C SER A 103 0.67 -17.21 0.91
N LYS A 104 -0.62 -16.85 0.71
CA LYS A 104 -0.98 -15.56 0.10
C LYS A 104 -0.50 -14.35 0.92
N TRP A 105 -0.23 -14.57 2.21
CA TRP A 105 0.21 -13.54 3.14
C TRP A 105 1.67 -13.11 2.94
N GLU A 106 2.43 -13.90 2.17
CA GLU A 106 3.86 -13.69 1.90
C GLU A 106 4.17 -12.50 1.00
N LYS A 107 3.17 -11.96 0.32
CA LYS A 107 3.33 -10.84 -0.62
C LYS A 107 2.81 -9.53 -0.06
N ILE A 108 2.41 -9.52 1.22
CA ILE A 108 1.77 -8.37 1.86
C ILE A 108 2.84 -7.57 2.60
N ASN A 109 2.69 -6.24 2.59
CA ASN A 109 3.50 -5.36 3.43
C ASN A 109 3.43 -5.85 4.89
N PRO A 110 4.57 -6.13 5.55
CA PRO A 110 4.56 -6.79 6.84
C PRO A 110 3.93 -5.93 7.96
N ILE A 111 3.86 -4.61 7.79
CA ILE A 111 3.14 -3.70 8.71
C ILE A 111 1.64 -3.93 8.58
N LEU A 112 1.12 -4.00 7.36
CA LEU A 112 -0.29 -4.32 7.12
C LEU A 112 -0.61 -5.74 7.59
N LEU A 113 0.29 -6.71 7.33
CA LEU A 113 0.13 -8.09 7.78
C LEU A 113 0.00 -8.18 9.31
N MET A 114 0.78 -7.38 10.05
CA MET A 114 0.71 -7.30 11.51
C MET A 114 -0.70 -6.91 12.01
N GLN A 115 -1.39 -6.04 11.28
CA GLN A 115 -2.72 -5.54 11.61
C GLN A 115 -3.84 -6.49 11.17
N LEU A 116 -3.64 -7.23 10.06
CA LEU A 116 -4.65 -8.15 9.51
C LEU A 116 -4.57 -9.58 10.04
N ASN A 117 -3.36 -10.12 10.20
CA ASN A 117 -3.15 -11.54 10.51
C ASN A 117 -1.88 -11.74 11.35
N LYS A 118 -2.03 -11.59 12.67
CA LYS A 118 -0.95 -11.74 13.64
C LYS A 118 -0.25 -13.12 13.61
N PRO A 119 -0.97 -14.26 13.46
CA PRO A 119 -0.32 -15.56 13.27
C PRO A 119 0.65 -15.61 12.10
N GLU A 120 0.27 -15.10 10.93
CA GLU A 120 1.12 -15.07 9.74
C GLU A 120 2.28 -14.07 9.90
N TYR A 121 2.02 -12.89 10.47
CA TYR A 121 3.07 -11.93 10.81
C TYR A 121 4.16 -12.53 11.72
N ASN A 122 3.77 -13.33 12.71
CA ASN A 122 4.71 -13.97 13.63
C ASN A 122 5.60 -15.01 12.96
N ARG A 123 5.31 -15.44 11.73
CA ARG A 123 6.15 -16.35 10.95
C ARG A 123 7.24 -15.63 10.15
N LEU A 124 7.17 -14.30 10.03
CA LEU A 124 8.17 -13.53 9.30
C LEU A 124 9.53 -13.55 10.00
N SER A 125 10.61 -13.61 9.22
CA SER A 125 11.98 -13.57 9.76
C SER A 125 12.33 -12.19 10.32
N LEU A 126 11.77 -11.12 9.75
CA LEU A 126 12.07 -9.73 10.12
C LEU A 126 11.13 -9.13 11.18
N LYS A 127 10.20 -9.90 11.76
CA LYS A 127 9.15 -9.39 12.66
C LYS A 127 9.67 -8.54 13.83
N ASP A 128 10.80 -8.91 14.42
CA ASP A 128 11.35 -8.19 15.57
C ASP A 128 11.98 -6.85 15.14
N ASN A 129 12.66 -6.82 13.98
CA ASN A 129 13.18 -5.58 13.40
C ASN A 129 12.06 -4.59 13.08
N ILE A 130 10.96 -5.08 12.51
CA ILE A 130 9.79 -4.27 12.17
C ILE A 130 9.13 -3.74 13.44
N LYS A 131 8.92 -4.60 14.44
CA LYS A 131 8.33 -4.21 15.72
C LYS A 131 9.16 -3.14 16.42
N GLN A 132 10.49 -3.27 16.44
CA GLN A 132 11.40 -2.28 17.04
C GLN A 132 11.33 -0.91 16.33
N LYS A 133 11.20 -0.91 14.99
CA LYS A 133 11.08 0.34 14.23
C LYS A 133 9.74 1.04 14.49
N ILE A 134 8.67 0.28 14.75
CA ILE A 134 7.35 0.80 15.11
C ILE A 134 7.30 1.25 16.58
N SER A 135 7.89 0.50 17.52
CA SER A 135 7.80 0.75 18.97
C SER A 135 8.52 2.00 19.48
N LYS A 136 9.22 2.73 18.59
CA LYS A 136 9.70 4.09 18.87
C LYS A 136 8.56 5.13 18.85
N ILE A 137 7.34 4.73 18.53
CA ILE A 137 6.12 5.50 18.80
C ILE A 137 5.78 5.25 20.28
N SER A 138 6.11 6.21 21.15
CA SER A 138 5.43 6.28 22.44
C SER A 138 3.94 6.48 22.14
N LEU A 139 3.12 5.47 22.44
CA LEU A 139 1.67 5.66 22.60
C LEU A 139 1.41 6.44 23.89
#